data_AF-A0A442GYD0-F1
#
_entry.id   AF-A0A442GYD0-F1
#
_cell.length_a   1.000
_cell.length_b   1.000
_cell.length_c   1.000
_cell.angle_alpha   90.00
_cell.angle_beta   90.00
_cell.angle_gamma   90.00
#
_symmetry.space_group_name_H-M   'P 1'
#
loop_
_entity.id
_entity.type
_entity.pdbx_description
1 polymer ?
#
loop_
_entity_poly.entity_id
_entity_poly.type
_entity_poly.pdbx_seq_one_letter_code
_entity_poly.pdbx_strand_id
1 'polypeptide(L)'
;MPNTHVRAAAEGMPDVNRRRLLNLTGAGLALAATAATVRNVSAAPIDAPAEHPDAALFQLEQEMEEAHARMERASKANTRVSRKIEALLPPRPIHPRDWEKQKSKMPAHLKQQWDDGLKNVLFADIAKRDWQSEPVRAWFEAIDREKAQVQASWDEWKALKDERYRERNYDALEEAFNTCVSEVDEFTKRICSIPAHTFEGMAVKLRAHVRSGGEIEKEEMYLDDYALASIAADIRRLATAGGAA
;
A
#
# COMPACT_ATOMS: atom_id res chain seq x y z
N MET A 1 32.12 -4.82 -17.86
CA MET A 1 31.43 -5.67 -16.87
C MET A 1 29.94 -5.51 -17.11
N PRO A 2 29.18 -6.57 -17.39
CA PRO A 2 27.74 -6.42 -17.63
C PRO A 2 27.04 -6.17 -16.29
N ASN A 3 26.29 -5.08 -16.20
CA ASN A 3 25.46 -4.73 -15.05
C ASN A 3 24.30 -5.73 -14.95
N THR A 4 24.37 -6.61 -13.96
CA THR A 4 23.24 -7.43 -13.53
C THR A 4 22.18 -6.50 -12.96
N HIS A 5 21.05 -6.35 -13.67
CA HIS A 5 19.86 -5.69 -13.13
C HIS A 5 19.40 -6.48 -11.91
N VAL A 6 19.71 -6.00 -10.71
CA VAL A 6 19.06 -6.44 -9.49
C VAL A 6 17.64 -5.89 -9.57
N ARG A 7 16.69 -6.76 -9.95
CA ARG A 7 15.25 -6.48 -9.82
C ARG A 7 14.99 -6.10 -8.37
N ALA A 8 14.50 -4.89 -8.13
CA ALA A 8 13.92 -4.56 -6.84
C ALA A 8 12.75 -5.54 -6.60
N ALA A 9 12.63 -6.10 -5.39
CA ALA A 9 11.56 -7.03 -5.01
C ALA A 9 10.15 -6.50 -5.31
N ALA A 10 10.02 -5.18 -5.52
CA ALA A 10 8.78 -4.55 -5.95
C ALA A 10 8.43 -4.77 -7.43
N GLU A 11 9.36 -4.94 -8.37
CA GLU A 11 9.12 -4.86 -9.84
C GLU A 11 8.34 -6.05 -10.44
N GLY A 12 8.17 -7.15 -9.71
CA GLY A 12 7.40 -8.32 -10.16
C GLY A 12 5.93 -8.38 -9.69
N MET A 13 5.46 -7.38 -8.93
CA MET A 13 4.12 -7.42 -8.34
C MET A 13 3.02 -6.99 -9.33
N PRO A 14 1.86 -7.68 -9.38
CA PRO A 14 0.67 -7.13 -10.00
C PRO A 14 0.29 -5.81 -9.30
N ASP A 15 -0.04 -4.79 -10.08
CA ASP A 15 -0.24 -3.40 -9.60
C ASP A 15 -1.27 -3.26 -8.46
N VAL A 16 -2.18 -4.23 -8.33
CA VAL A 16 -3.21 -4.30 -7.28
C VAL A 16 -2.60 -4.49 -5.89
N ASN A 17 -1.55 -5.31 -5.75
CA ASN A 17 -0.94 -5.63 -4.45
C ASN A 17 -0.17 -4.44 -3.87
N ARG A 18 0.49 -3.63 -4.70
CA ARG A 18 1.23 -2.44 -4.23
C ARG A 18 0.31 -1.36 -3.65
N ARG A 19 -0.87 -1.15 -4.25
CA ARG A 19 -1.81 -0.10 -3.83
C ARG A 19 -2.52 -0.42 -2.52
N ARG A 20 -2.85 -1.70 -2.28
CA ARG A 20 -3.52 -2.14 -1.05
C ARG A 20 -2.57 -2.24 0.16
N LEU A 21 -1.30 -2.57 -0.09
CA LEU A 21 -0.26 -2.59 0.94
C LEU A 21 -0.06 -1.21 1.61
N LEU A 22 -0.23 -0.12 0.86
CA LEU A 22 -0.13 1.25 1.39
C LEU A 22 -1.33 1.66 2.25
N ASN A 23 -2.53 1.14 1.97
CA ASN A 23 -3.76 1.50 2.69
C ASN A 23 -3.96 0.69 3.99
N LEU A 24 -3.49 -0.56 4.04
CA LEU A 24 -3.69 -1.46 5.19
C LEU A 24 -2.86 -1.10 6.43
N THR A 25 -1.71 -0.44 6.28
CA THR A 25 -0.89 0.02 7.42
C THR A 25 -1.50 1.17 8.23
N GLY A 26 -2.63 1.75 7.80
CA GLY A 26 -3.28 2.89 8.46
C GLY A 26 -4.64 2.62 9.10
N ALA A 27 -5.31 1.51 8.78
CA ALA A 27 -6.72 1.30 9.14
C ALA A 27 -6.89 0.33 10.33
N GLY A 28 -6.66 0.84 11.54
CA GLY A 28 -7.08 0.17 12.77
C GLY A 28 -8.57 0.37 13.02
N LEU A 29 -9.44 -0.51 12.50
CA LEU A 29 -10.87 -0.52 12.83
C LEU A 29 -11.36 -1.91 13.23
N ALA A 30 -11.52 -2.08 14.54
CA ALA A 30 -12.11 -3.26 15.16
C ALA A 30 -13.63 -3.04 15.30
N LEU A 31 -14.40 -3.63 14.38
CA LEU A 31 -15.83 -3.87 14.61
C LEU A 31 -15.99 -5.28 15.17
N ALA A 32 -16.11 -5.39 16.49
CA ALA A 32 -16.46 -6.64 17.16
C ALA A 32 -17.97 -6.65 17.40
N ALA A 33 -18.70 -7.54 16.73
CA ALA A 33 -20.10 -7.80 17.01
C ALA A 33 -20.26 -9.24 17.50
N THR A 34 -20.52 -9.37 18.80
CA THR A 34 -20.95 -10.61 19.45
C THR A 34 -22.34 -11.00 18.96
N ALA A 35 -22.45 -12.12 18.25
CA ALA A 35 -23.75 -12.72 17.94
C ALA A 35 -24.27 -13.46 19.20
N ALA A 36 -25.17 -12.81 19.94
CA ALA A 36 -25.94 -13.45 21.00
C ALA A 36 -27.13 -14.19 20.38
N THR A 37 -27.11 -15.52 20.47
CA THR A 37 -28.23 -16.38 20.06
C THR A 37 -29.44 -16.16 20.98
N VAL A 38 -30.55 -15.69 20.41
CA VAL A 38 -31.84 -15.60 21.09
C VAL A 38 -32.41 -17.01 21.27
N ARG A 39 -32.52 -17.46 22.52
CA ARG A 39 -33.38 -18.59 22.92
C ARG A 39 -34.71 -18.03 23.40
N ASN A 40 -35.83 -18.41 22.74
CA ASN A 40 -37.02 -18.92 23.44
C ASN A 40 -38.19 -19.34 22.52
N VAL A 41 -38.72 -20.55 22.83
CA VAL A 41 -40.13 -21.05 22.71
C VAL A 41 -40.62 -21.34 21.26
N SER A 42 -41.25 -22.45 20.88
CA SER A 42 -42.08 -23.50 21.53
C SER A 42 -42.00 -24.82 20.72
N ALA A 43 -42.41 -25.93 21.34
CA ALA A 43 -42.36 -27.29 20.79
C ALA A 43 -43.32 -27.54 19.61
N ALA A 44 -42.76 -27.98 18.48
CA ALA A 44 -43.39 -28.66 17.35
C ALA A 44 -42.30 -29.57 16.70
N PRO A 45 -42.66 -30.64 15.97
CA PRO A 45 -41.71 -31.71 15.63
C PRO A 45 -40.51 -31.19 14.85
N ILE A 46 -39.32 -31.63 15.26
CA ILE A 46 -38.03 -31.20 14.73
C ILE A 46 -37.86 -31.82 13.34
N ASP A 47 -38.33 -31.12 12.31
CA ASP A 47 -37.64 -31.14 11.02
C ASP A 47 -36.19 -30.70 11.28
N ALA A 48 -35.24 -31.37 10.62
CA ALA A 48 -33.82 -31.05 10.73
C ALA A 48 -33.61 -29.53 10.66
N PRO A 49 -32.71 -28.94 11.49
CA PRO A 49 -32.54 -27.49 11.50
C PRO A 49 -32.25 -27.03 10.08
N ALA A 50 -33.19 -26.27 9.50
CA ALA A 50 -33.04 -25.72 8.17
C ALA A 50 -31.72 -24.93 8.16
N GLU A 51 -30.75 -25.41 7.38
CA GLU A 51 -29.47 -24.71 7.24
C GLU A 51 -29.76 -23.28 6.78
N HIS A 52 -29.12 -22.31 7.45
CA HIS A 52 -29.29 -20.90 7.10
C HIS A 52 -28.90 -20.70 5.63
N PRO A 53 -29.69 -19.98 4.81
CA PRO A 53 -29.42 -19.85 3.37
C PRO A 53 -28.04 -19.25 3.05
N ASP A 54 -27.48 -18.47 3.99
CA ASP A 54 -26.14 -17.89 3.91
C ASP A 54 -25.08 -18.60 4.77
N ALA A 55 -25.28 -19.86 5.19
CA ALA A 55 -24.34 -20.59 6.04
C ALA A 55 -22.91 -20.65 5.47
N ALA A 56 -22.78 -20.78 4.14
CA ALA A 56 -21.49 -20.76 3.45
C ALA A 56 -20.77 -19.40 3.57
N LEU A 57 -21.51 -18.29 3.58
CA LEU A 57 -20.92 -16.95 3.78
C LEU A 57 -20.36 -16.81 5.20
N PHE A 58 -21.09 -17.29 6.22
CA PHE A 58 -20.63 -17.25 7.61
C PHE A 58 -19.39 -18.12 7.84
N GLN A 59 -19.33 -19.30 7.22
CA GLN A 59 -18.14 -20.14 7.30
C GLN A 59 -16.91 -19.45 6.67
N LEU A 60 -17.07 -18.89 5.46
CA LEU A 60 -15.97 -18.19 4.79
C LEU A 60 -15.52 -16.93 5.54
N GLU A 61 -16.45 -16.23 6.20
CA GLU A 61 -16.11 -15.11 7.08
C GLU A 61 -15.20 -15.56 8.22
N GLN A 62 -15.52 -16.67 8.89
CA GLN A 62 -14.70 -17.19 9.96
C GLN A 62 -13.29 -17.58 9.47
N GLU A 63 -13.20 -18.28 8.34
CA GLU A 63 -11.91 -18.64 7.72
C GLU A 63 -11.09 -17.40 7.32
N MET A 64 -11.76 -16.37 6.79
CA MET A 64 -11.14 -15.09 6.44
C MET A 64 -10.62 -14.35 7.68
N GLU A 65 -11.38 -14.33 8.79
CA GLU A 65 -10.93 -13.69 10.03
C GLU A 65 -9.69 -14.41 10.62
N GLU A 66 -9.60 -15.73 10.47
CA GLU A 66 -8.40 -16.47 10.84
C GLU A 66 -7.20 -16.12 9.94
N ALA A 67 -7.41 -15.99 8.63
CA ALA A 67 -6.39 -15.54 7.67
C ALA A 67 -5.94 -14.09 7.96
N HIS A 68 -6.89 -13.20 8.24
CA HIS A 68 -6.62 -11.83 8.63
C HIS A 68 -5.84 -11.76 9.95
N ALA A 69 -6.15 -12.61 10.92
CA ALA A 69 -5.38 -12.71 12.16
C ALA A 69 -3.94 -13.22 11.90
N ARG A 70 -3.71 -14.11 10.93
CA ARG A 70 -2.36 -14.50 10.48
C ARG A 70 -1.62 -13.33 9.84
N MET A 71 -2.28 -12.61 8.94
CA MET A 71 -1.76 -11.40 8.29
C MET A 71 -1.31 -10.36 9.32
N GLU A 72 -2.14 -10.07 10.32
CA GLU A 72 -1.82 -9.13 11.40
C GLU A 72 -0.60 -9.55 12.22
N ARG A 73 -0.46 -10.85 12.52
CA ARG A 73 0.73 -11.37 13.21
C ARG A 73 1.99 -11.20 12.36
N ALA A 74 1.91 -11.47 11.05
CA ALA A 74 3.02 -11.26 10.13
C ALA A 74 3.40 -9.78 10.02
N SER A 75 2.43 -8.87 9.88
CA SER A 75 2.65 -7.42 9.86
C SER A 75 3.38 -6.93 11.11
N LYS A 76 2.94 -7.37 12.30
CA LYS A 76 3.58 -7.03 13.58
C LYS A 76 5.01 -7.58 13.67
N ALA A 77 5.25 -8.80 13.17
CA ALA A 77 6.58 -9.37 13.11
C ALA A 77 7.50 -8.54 12.21
N ASN A 78 7.05 -8.18 11.00
CA ASN A 78 7.81 -7.35 10.05
C ASN A 78 8.12 -5.98 10.65
N THR A 79 7.13 -5.33 11.26
CA THR A 79 7.32 -4.04 11.93
C THR A 79 8.36 -4.12 13.05
N ARG A 80 8.33 -5.20 13.85
CA ARG A 80 9.29 -5.39 14.94
C ARG A 80 10.71 -5.60 14.42
N VAL A 81 10.87 -6.35 13.33
CA VAL A 81 12.17 -6.56 12.70
C VAL A 81 12.67 -5.26 12.05
N SER A 82 11.82 -4.55 11.31
CA SER A 82 12.15 -3.25 10.70
C SER A 82 12.65 -2.26 11.75
N ARG A 83 11.93 -2.12 12.87
CA ARG A 83 12.33 -1.22 13.96
C ARG A 83 13.67 -1.60 14.57
N LYS A 84 13.95 -2.90 14.73
CA LYS A 84 15.25 -3.38 15.23
C LYS A 84 16.37 -3.09 14.24
N ILE A 85 16.12 -3.23 12.93
CA ILE A 85 17.11 -2.88 11.91
C ILE A 85 17.36 -1.38 11.93
N GLU A 86 16.31 -0.56 11.91
CA GLU A 86 16.41 0.91 11.94
C GLU A 86 17.18 1.42 13.17
N ALA A 87 17.01 0.78 14.34
CA ALA A 87 17.76 1.11 15.54
C ALA A 87 19.27 0.81 15.44
N LEU A 88 19.69 -0.07 14.52
CA LEU A 88 21.10 -0.40 14.28
C LEU A 88 21.72 0.47 13.17
N LEU A 89 20.90 1.18 12.40
CA LEU A 89 21.39 2.03 11.33
C LEU A 89 21.95 3.34 11.90
N PRO A 90 23.00 3.89 11.27
CA PRO A 90 23.44 5.24 11.57
C PRO A 90 22.31 6.24 11.24
N PRO A 91 22.38 7.47 11.80
CA PRO A 91 21.41 8.52 11.52
C PRO A 91 21.19 8.68 10.02
N ARG A 92 19.91 8.83 9.63
CA ARG A 92 19.52 8.97 8.23
C ARG A 92 20.15 10.24 7.65
N PRO A 93 20.97 10.15 6.57
CA PRO A 93 21.50 11.32 5.90
C PRO A 93 20.39 12.10 5.19
N ILE A 94 20.69 13.33 4.79
CA ILE A 94 19.74 14.17 4.04
C ILE A 94 19.38 13.47 2.73
N HIS A 95 18.08 13.34 2.45
CA HIS A 95 17.63 12.78 1.19
C HIS A 95 17.96 13.76 0.04
N PRO A 96 18.44 13.30 -1.13
CA PRO A 96 18.77 14.18 -2.26
C PRO A 96 17.67 15.17 -2.65
N ARG A 97 16.40 14.73 -2.64
CA ARG A 97 15.23 15.61 -2.85
C ARG A 97 15.04 16.69 -1.79
N ASP A 98 15.43 16.45 -0.54
CA ASP A 98 15.31 17.45 0.52
C ASP A 98 16.51 18.39 0.53
N TRP A 99 17.70 17.89 0.18
CA TRP A 99 18.85 18.74 -0.14
C TRP A 99 18.52 19.74 -1.25
N GLU A 100 17.81 19.33 -2.32
CA GLU A 100 17.41 20.25 -3.39
C GLU A 100 16.53 21.41 -2.91
N LYS A 101 15.76 21.22 -1.82
CA LYS A 101 14.95 22.28 -1.19
C LYS A 101 15.78 23.18 -0.28
N GLN A 102 16.84 22.66 0.32
CA GLN A 102 17.67 23.35 1.30
C GLN A 102 18.93 23.98 0.70
N LYS A 103 19.31 23.58 -0.52
CA LYS A 103 20.52 24.07 -1.18
C LYS A 103 20.56 25.59 -1.23
N SER A 104 21.77 26.13 -1.08
CA SER A 104 21.98 27.57 -1.14
C SER A 104 21.52 28.12 -2.48
N LYS A 105 20.65 29.15 -2.43
CA LYS A 105 20.25 29.88 -3.63
C LYS A 105 21.48 30.56 -4.24
N MET A 106 21.51 30.64 -5.56
CA MET A 106 22.57 31.37 -6.25
C MET A 106 22.65 32.81 -5.75
N PRO A 107 23.81 33.31 -5.34
CA PRO A 107 24.01 34.71 -4.95
C PRO A 107 23.55 35.67 -6.06
N ALA A 108 22.93 36.80 -5.68
CA ALA A 108 22.31 37.72 -6.63
C ALA A 108 23.26 38.23 -7.73
N HIS A 109 24.52 38.52 -7.38
CA HIS A 109 25.52 38.97 -8.34
C HIS A 109 25.92 37.87 -9.35
N LEU A 110 25.99 36.61 -8.92
CA LEU A 110 26.23 35.48 -9.82
C LEU A 110 25.01 35.19 -10.69
N LYS A 111 23.80 35.35 -10.13
CA LYS A 111 22.55 35.22 -10.87
C LYS A 111 22.46 36.25 -11.99
N GLN A 112 22.83 37.50 -11.73
CA GLN A 112 22.85 38.54 -12.75
C GLN A 112 23.84 38.21 -13.88
N GLN A 113 25.04 37.72 -13.56
CA GLN A 113 26.00 37.27 -14.58
C GLN A 113 25.46 36.09 -15.40
N TRP A 114 24.77 35.14 -14.76
CA TRP A 114 24.12 34.03 -15.44
C TRP A 114 22.98 34.51 -16.36
N ASP A 115 22.11 35.39 -15.87
CA ASP A 115 20.99 35.97 -16.64
C ASP A 115 21.50 36.75 -17.86
N ASP A 116 22.56 37.55 -17.70
CA ASP A 116 23.17 38.34 -18.79
C ASP A 116 23.91 37.46 -19.80
N GLY A 117 24.56 36.40 -19.35
CA GLY A 117 25.12 35.37 -20.24
C GLY A 117 24.02 34.68 -21.05
N LEU A 118 22.91 34.30 -20.41
CA LEU A 118 21.81 33.57 -21.05
C LEU A 118 21.14 34.38 -22.18
N LYS A 119 21.03 35.70 -22.03
CA LYS A 119 20.46 36.60 -23.06
C LYS A 119 21.22 36.58 -24.39
N ASN A 120 22.50 36.19 -24.35
CA ASN A 120 23.41 36.24 -25.51
C ASN A 120 23.65 34.87 -26.14
N VAL A 121 22.90 33.83 -25.72
CA VAL A 121 23.16 32.43 -26.09
C VAL A 121 22.00 31.85 -26.88
N LEU A 122 22.32 31.14 -27.97
CA LEU A 122 21.33 30.38 -28.74
C LEU A 122 20.82 29.19 -27.92
N PHE A 123 19.54 28.83 -28.04
CA PHE A 123 18.94 27.72 -27.29
C PHE A 123 19.73 26.40 -27.42
N ALA A 124 20.28 26.12 -28.61
CA ALA A 124 21.09 24.92 -28.88
C ALA A 124 22.43 24.90 -28.10
N ASP A 125 22.94 26.05 -27.68
CA ASP A 125 24.22 26.21 -27.00
C ASP A 125 24.07 26.35 -25.47
N ILE A 126 22.83 26.47 -24.97
CA ILE A 126 22.55 26.56 -23.53
C ILE A 126 23.11 25.35 -22.78
N ALA A 127 22.94 24.14 -23.34
CA ALA A 127 23.37 22.89 -22.72
C ALA A 127 24.90 22.75 -22.62
N LYS A 128 25.66 23.44 -23.47
CA LYS A 128 27.13 23.34 -23.51
C LYS A 128 27.81 24.08 -22.36
N ARG A 129 27.11 25.00 -21.68
CA ARG A 129 27.61 25.82 -20.55
C ARG A 129 28.89 26.65 -20.81
N ASP A 130 29.47 26.60 -22.02
CA ASP A 130 30.69 27.34 -22.40
C ASP A 130 30.54 28.87 -22.36
N TRP A 131 29.31 29.36 -22.35
CA TRP A 131 28.95 30.77 -22.26
C TRP A 131 28.95 31.33 -20.83
N GLN A 132 29.06 30.47 -19.81
CA GLN A 132 29.02 30.88 -18.42
C GLN A 132 30.33 31.56 -18.02
N SER A 133 30.23 32.64 -17.23
CA SER A 133 31.41 33.22 -16.60
C SER A 133 32.06 32.22 -15.65
N GLU A 134 33.38 32.31 -15.48
CA GLU A 134 34.12 31.43 -14.56
C GLU A 134 33.53 31.41 -13.13
N PRO A 135 33.12 32.54 -12.52
CA PRO A 135 32.48 32.51 -11.20
C PRO A 135 31.16 31.74 -11.16
N VAL A 136 30.35 31.84 -12.22
CA VAL A 136 29.08 31.09 -12.34
C VAL A 136 29.34 29.60 -12.50
N ARG A 137 30.31 29.24 -13.34
CA ARG A 137 30.72 27.84 -13.53
C ARG A 137 31.25 27.23 -12.23
N ALA A 138 32.14 27.93 -11.52
CA ALA A 138 32.67 27.49 -10.24
C ALA A 138 31.58 27.29 -9.18
N TRP A 139 30.53 28.13 -9.17
CA TRP A 139 29.38 27.95 -8.31
C TRP A 139 28.59 26.68 -8.66
N PHE A 140 28.29 26.45 -9.94
CA PHE A 140 27.62 25.21 -10.37
C PHE A 140 28.44 23.97 -10.06
N GLU A 141 29.75 23.99 -10.30
CA GLU A 141 30.65 22.88 -9.95
C GLU A 141 30.70 22.62 -8.44
N ALA A 142 30.60 23.65 -7.60
CA ALA A 142 30.50 23.48 -6.16
C ALA A 142 29.18 22.80 -5.76
N ILE A 143 28.06 23.26 -6.34
CA ILE A 143 26.73 22.66 -6.10
C ILE A 143 26.66 21.22 -6.62
N ASP A 144 27.22 20.94 -7.80
CA ASP A 144 27.23 19.59 -8.39
C ASP A 144 28.10 18.64 -7.54
N ARG A 145 29.22 19.10 -7.00
CA ARG A 145 30.04 18.33 -6.03
C ARG A 145 29.29 18.04 -4.74
N GLU A 146 28.61 19.05 -4.18
CA GLU A 146 27.79 18.87 -2.97
C GLU A 146 26.66 17.87 -3.22
N LYS A 147 25.94 17.99 -4.35
CA LYS A 147 24.90 17.03 -4.77
C LYS A 147 25.46 15.61 -4.83
N ALA A 148 26.62 15.43 -5.45
CA ALA A 148 27.27 14.13 -5.57
C ALA A 148 27.65 13.55 -4.20
N GLN A 149 28.13 14.37 -3.27
CA GLN A 149 28.45 13.94 -1.90
C GLN A 149 27.20 13.51 -1.12
N VAL A 150 26.12 14.28 -1.22
CA VAL A 150 24.83 13.94 -0.59
C VAL A 150 24.26 12.66 -1.18
N GLN A 151 24.31 12.52 -2.52
CA GLN A 151 23.87 11.32 -3.22
C GLN A 151 24.70 10.10 -2.79
N ALA A 152 26.02 10.19 -2.77
CA ALA A 152 26.90 9.11 -2.33
C ALA A 152 26.62 8.69 -0.88
N SER A 153 26.49 9.66 0.04
CA SER A 153 26.15 9.37 1.44
C SER A 153 24.78 8.70 1.59
N TRP A 154 23.81 9.12 0.79
CA TRP A 154 22.47 8.52 0.75
C TRP A 154 22.51 7.08 0.22
N ASP A 155 23.27 6.85 -0.85
CA ASP A 155 23.40 5.53 -1.47
C ASP A 155 24.16 4.54 -0.58
N GLU A 156 25.22 4.98 0.09
CA GLU A 156 25.93 4.19 1.10
C GLU A 156 25.02 3.80 2.26
N TRP A 157 24.26 4.76 2.81
CA TRP A 157 23.30 4.49 3.88
C TRP A 157 22.20 3.53 3.43
N LYS A 158 21.69 3.69 2.20
CA LYS A 158 20.68 2.80 1.62
C LYS A 158 21.24 1.40 1.41
N ALA A 159 22.45 1.26 0.88
CA ALA A 159 23.10 -0.04 0.69
C ALA A 159 23.30 -0.77 2.02
N LEU A 160 23.74 -0.05 3.06
CA LEU A 160 23.84 -0.60 4.42
C LEU A 160 22.47 -1.04 4.94
N LYS A 161 21.43 -0.22 4.75
CA LYS A 161 20.05 -0.59 5.11
C LYS A 161 19.64 -1.88 4.39
N ASP A 162 19.77 -1.94 3.08
CA ASP A 162 19.37 -3.10 2.28
C ASP A 162 20.17 -4.37 2.68
N GLU A 163 21.44 -4.23 3.04
CA GLU A 163 22.24 -5.32 3.61
C GLU A 163 21.69 -5.80 4.96
N ARG A 164 21.38 -4.90 5.89
CA ARG A 164 20.79 -5.28 7.20
C ARG A 164 19.43 -5.95 7.07
N TYR A 165 18.62 -5.54 6.08
CA TYR A 165 17.35 -6.19 5.78
C TYR A 165 17.57 -7.62 5.29
N ARG A 166 18.53 -7.84 4.38
CA ARG A 166 18.91 -9.18 3.91
C ARG A 166 19.46 -10.07 5.03
N GLU A 167 20.35 -9.56 5.88
CA GLU A 167 20.91 -10.31 7.03
C GLU A 167 19.83 -10.82 8.00
N ARG A 168 18.70 -10.11 8.09
CA ARG A 168 17.57 -10.46 8.97
C ARG A 168 16.46 -11.21 8.25
N ASN A 169 16.70 -11.65 7.01
CA ASN A 169 15.74 -12.35 6.18
C ASN A 169 14.42 -11.58 6.06
N TYR A 170 14.50 -10.24 5.96
CA TYR A 170 13.32 -9.39 5.90
C TYR A 170 12.50 -9.64 4.63
N ASP A 171 13.15 -9.94 3.52
CA ASP A 171 12.47 -10.23 2.24
C ASP A 171 11.51 -11.43 2.38
N ALA A 172 11.95 -12.52 3.03
CA ALA A 172 11.09 -13.67 3.26
C ALA A 172 9.93 -13.36 4.24
N LEU A 173 10.16 -12.48 5.20
CA LEU A 173 9.13 -12.00 6.12
C LEU A 173 8.09 -11.11 5.40
N GLU A 174 8.54 -10.27 4.47
CA GLU A 174 7.67 -9.47 3.61
C GLU A 174 6.88 -10.35 2.64
N GLU A 175 7.51 -11.37 2.06
CA GLU A 175 6.85 -12.36 1.20
C GLU A 175 5.79 -13.18 1.96
N ALA A 176 6.08 -13.61 3.19
CA ALA A 176 5.10 -14.29 4.05
C ALA A 176 3.91 -13.38 4.37
N PHE A 177 4.14 -12.09 4.67
CA PHE A 177 3.08 -11.11 4.87
C PHE A 177 2.24 -10.91 3.58
N ASN A 178 2.89 -10.74 2.43
CA ASN A 178 2.22 -10.58 1.13
C ASN A 178 1.38 -11.80 0.75
N THR A 179 1.84 -13.00 1.12
CA THR A 179 1.07 -14.23 0.95
C THR A 179 -0.22 -14.17 1.79
N CYS A 180 -0.14 -13.75 3.05
CA CYS A 180 -1.33 -13.57 3.88
C CYS A 180 -2.28 -12.48 3.35
N VAL A 181 -1.76 -11.37 2.82
CA VAL A 181 -2.59 -10.32 2.19
C VAL A 181 -3.34 -10.88 0.98
N SER A 182 -2.66 -11.67 0.14
CA SER A 182 -3.26 -12.31 -1.04
C SER A 182 -4.34 -13.31 -0.63
N GLU A 183 -4.11 -14.10 0.42
CA GLU A 183 -5.07 -15.04 0.97
C GLU A 183 -6.37 -14.33 1.44
N VAL A 184 -6.25 -13.21 2.15
CA VAL A 184 -7.42 -12.41 2.60
C VAL A 184 -8.21 -11.85 1.40
N ASP A 185 -7.54 -11.39 0.35
CA ASP A 185 -8.21 -10.93 -0.87
C ASP A 185 -8.92 -12.07 -1.61
N GLU A 186 -8.32 -13.27 -1.67
CA GLU A 186 -8.95 -14.46 -2.25
C GLU A 186 -10.23 -14.86 -1.49
N PHE A 187 -10.20 -14.84 -0.16
CA PHE A 187 -11.41 -15.05 0.65
C PHE A 187 -12.48 -14.00 0.37
N THR A 188 -12.08 -12.73 0.26
CA THR A 188 -13.01 -11.63 -0.03
C THR A 188 -13.67 -11.81 -1.40
N LYS A 189 -12.91 -12.20 -2.42
CA LYS A 189 -13.43 -12.56 -3.76
C LYS A 189 -14.40 -13.73 -3.71
N ARG A 190 -14.09 -14.79 -2.95
CA ARG A 190 -14.97 -15.96 -2.77
C ARG A 190 -16.29 -15.58 -2.09
N ILE A 191 -16.23 -14.83 -0.99
CA ILE A 191 -17.39 -14.29 -0.28
C ILE A 191 -18.27 -13.45 -1.22
N CYS A 192 -17.66 -12.55 -2.00
CA CYS A 192 -18.39 -11.70 -2.93
C CYS A 192 -18.93 -12.46 -4.15
N SER A 193 -18.44 -13.67 -4.46
CA SER A 193 -18.95 -14.48 -5.56
C SER A 193 -20.20 -15.28 -5.20
N ILE A 194 -20.44 -15.52 -3.90
CA ILE A 194 -21.62 -16.25 -3.42
C ILE A 194 -22.78 -15.25 -3.26
N PRO A 195 -23.96 -15.50 -3.86
CA PRO A 195 -25.16 -14.72 -3.59
C PRO A 195 -25.48 -14.63 -2.09
N ALA A 196 -25.78 -13.44 -1.59
CA ALA A 196 -26.37 -13.31 -0.26
C ALA A 196 -27.89 -13.33 -0.38
N HIS A 197 -28.53 -14.09 0.49
CA HIS A 197 -29.99 -14.25 0.55
C HIS A 197 -30.61 -13.46 1.71
N THR A 198 -29.80 -12.96 2.64
CA THR A 198 -30.25 -12.13 3.76
C THR A 198 -29.41 -10.86 3.92
N PHE A 199 -29.89 -9.95 4.79
CA PHE A 199 -29.12 -8.76 5.17
C PHE A 199 -27.84 -9.13 5.92
N GLU A 200 -27.87 -10.19 6.72
CA GLU A 200 -26.70 -10.74 7.41
C GLU A 200 -25.65 -11.23 6.42
N GLY A 201 -26.05 -11.94 5.35
CA GLY A 201 -25.14 -12.35 4.27
C GLY A 201 -24.52 -11.15 3.53
N MET A 202 -25.29 -10.08 3.28
CA MET A 202 -24.75 -8.84 2.70
C MET A 202 -23.79 -8.13 3.66
N ALA A 203 -24.05 -8.18 4.97
CA ALA A 203 -23.15 -7.62 5.98
C ALA A 203 -21.81 -8.37 6.04
N VAL A 204 -21.79 -9.69 5.79
CA VAL A 204 -20.54 -10.46 5.63
C VAL A 204 -19.70 -9.89 4.48
N LYS A 205 -20.30 -9.61 3.32
CA LYS A 205 -19.60 -9.05 2.16
C LYS A 205 -18.99 -7.67 2.47
N LEU A 206 -19.72 -6.82 3.19
CA LEU A 206 -19.20 -5.53 3.65
C LEU A 206 -18.00 -5.69 4.59
N ARG A 207 -18.08 -6.62 5.55
CA ARG A 207 -16.95 -6.88 6.46
C ARG A 207 -15.74 -7.42 5.71
N ALA A 208 -15.93 -8.33 4.76
CA ALA A 208 -14.87 -8.83 3.90
C ALA A 208 -14.19 -7.72 3.09
N HIS A 209 -14.98 -6.83 2.48
CA HIS A 209 -14.45 -5.66 1.78
C HIS A 209 -13.53 -4.82 2.67
N VAL A 210 -13.98 -4.44 3.87
CA VAL A 210 -13.17 -3.66 4.84
C VAL A 210 -11.90 -4.41 5.23
N ARG A 211 -11.98 -5.71 5.52
CA ARG A 211 -10.83 -6.52 5.94
C ARG A 211 -9.76 -6.67 4.86
N SER A 212 -10.14 -6.60 3.58
CA SER A 212 -9.21 -6.62 2.46
C SER A 212 -8.57 -5.26 2.12
N GLY A 213 -8.85 -4.23 2.93
CA GLY A 213 -8.36 -2.86 2.72
C GLY A 213 -9.26 -2.01 1.82
N GLY A 214 -10.51 -2.44 1.64
CA GLY A 214 -11.56 -1.64 1.02
C GLY A 214 -11.96 -0.45 1.89
N GLU A 215 -12.20 0.70 1.26
CA GLU A 215 -12.55 1.94 1.94
C GLU A 215 -14.02 2.28 1.66
N ILE A 216 -14.82 2.41 2.73
CA ILE A 216 -16.25 2.74 2.62
C ILE A 216 -16.48 4.27 2.59
N GLU A 217 -15.51 5.07 3.06
CA GLU A 217 -15.70 6.49 3.36
C GLU A 217 -15.05 7.48 2.36
N LYS A 218 -14.34 7.01 1.33
CA LYS A 218 -13.77 7.92 0.33
C LYS A 218 -14.77 8.17 -0.80
N GLU A 219 -14.97 9.47 -1.08
CA GLU A 219 -15.81 9.99 -2.18
C GLU A 219 -15.34 9.46 -3.56
N GLU A 220 -14.05 9.15 -3.69
CA GLU A 220 -13.47 8.42 -4.83
C GLU A 220 -13.64 6.90 -4.64
N MET A 221 -14.89 6.46 -4.67
CA MET A 221 -15.23 5.05 -4.71
C MET A 221 -14.80 4.48 -6.07
N TYR A 222 -13.75 3.66 -6.10
CA TYR A 222 -13.28 3.06 -7.35
C TYR A 222 -14.38 2.16 -7.92
N LEU A 223 -14.83 2.46 -9.15
CA LEU A 223 -15.89 1.76 -9.88
C LEU A 223 -15.66 0.24 -10.05
N ASP A 224 -14.46 -0.25 -9.77
CA ASP A 224 -14.04 -1.65 -9.89
C ASP A 224 -14.17 -2.45 -8.58
N ASP A 225 -14.83 -1.88 -7.57
CA ASP A 225 -15.02 -2.56 -6.29
C ASP A 225 -16.06 -3.68 -6.39
N TYR A 226 -15.53 -4.87 -6.69
CA TYR A 226 -16.30 -6.10 -6.86
C TYR A 226 -17.20 -6.44 -5.67
N ALA A 227 -16.86 -5.98 -4.46
CA ALA A 227 -17.68 -6.21 -3.28
C ALA A 227 -18.98 -5.39 -3.31
N LEU A 228 -18.88 -4.09 -3.61
CA LEU A 228 -20.06 -3.22 -3.74
C LEU A 228 -20.93 -3.62 -4.94
N ALA A 229 -20.30 -4.01 -6.05
CA ALA A 229 -21.03 -4.55 -7.20
C ALA A 229 -21.81 -5.83 -6.83
N SER A 230 -21.21 -6.72 -6.04
CA SER A 230 -21.84 -7.95 -5.55
C SER A 230 -23.03 -7.65 -4.63
N ILE A 231 -22.86 -6.74 -3.66
CA ILE A 231 -23.94 -6.33 -2.74
C ILE A 231 -25.09 -5.69 -3.52
N ALA A 232 -24.80 -4.82 -4.49
CA ALA A 232 -25.83 -4.23 -5.34
C ALA A 232 -26.61 -5.28 -6.14
N ALA A 233 -25.95 -6.36 -6.60
CA ALA A 233 -26.62 -7.46 -7.27
C ALA A 233 -27.54 -8.24 -6.32
N ASP A 234 -27.12 -8.47 -5.07
CA ASP A 234 -27.97 -9.11 -4.05
C ASP A 234 -29.21 -8.26 -3.74
N ILE A 235 -29.06 -6.95 -3.56
CA ILE A 235 -30.18 -6.03 -3.31
C ILE A 235 -31.20 -6.11 -4.45
N ARG A 236 -30.76 -6.08 -5.71
CA ARG A 236 -31.65 -6.20 -6.89
C ARG A 236 -32.37 -7.55 -6.91
N ARG A 237 -31.68 -8.64 -6.58
CA ARG A 237 -32.24 -9.99 -6.51
C ARG A 237 -33.32 -10.09 -5.41
N LEU A 238 -33.06 -9.55 -4.23
CA LEU A 238 -34.02 -9.57 -3.12
C LEU A 238 -35.25 -8.69 -3.42
N ALA A 239 -35.04 -7.51 -4.03
CA ALA A 239 -36.13 -6.62 -4.42
C ALA A 239 -37.06 -7.25 -5.48
N THR A 240 -36.52 -8.07 -6.39
CA THR A 240 -37.32 -8.76 -7.42
C THR A 240 -38.01 -10.02 -6.89
N ALA A 241 -37.38 -10.76 -5.99
CA ALA A 241 -37.99 -11.93 -5.35
C ALA A 241 -39.14 -11.56 -4.39
N GLY A 242 -39.06 -10.41 -3.71
CA GLY A 242 -40.12 -9.91 -2.84
C GLY A 242 -41.32 -9.27 -3.55
N GLY A 243 -41.21 -8.98 -4.86
CA GLY A 243 -42.28 -8.39 -5.67
C GLY A 243 -43.17 -9.39 -6.42
N ALA A 244 -42.90 -10.69 -6.27
CA ALA A 244 -43.64 -11.78 -6.93
C ALA A 244 -44.63 -12.51 -5.99
N ALA A 245 -44.96 -11.90 -4.84
CA ALA A 245 -45.94 -12.39 -3.87
C ALA A 245 -47.26 -11.61 -3.95
#